data_AF-A0A410P6T0-F1
#
_entry.id   AF-A0A410P6T0-F1
#
_cell.length_a   1.000
_cell.length_b   1.000
_cell.length_c   1.000
_cell.angle_alpha   90.00
_cell.angle_beta   90.00
_cell.angle_gamma   90.00
#
_symmetry.space_group_name_H-M   'P 1'
#
loop_
_entity.id
_entity.type
_entity.pdbx_description
1 polymer ?
#
loop_
_entity_poly.entity_id
_entity_poly.type
_entity_poly.pdbx_seq_one_letter_code
_entity_poly.pdbx_strand_id
1 'polypeptide(L)' 'MSAPTKQEMLDAIETAINGLSSGVKSYTINGRTMTYRDIADLKQMRDQLKKELSPTIDRTTYASFKDPS' A
#
# COMPACT_ATOMS: atom_id res chain seq x y z
N MET A 1 18.61 -2.66 12.70
CA MET A 1 17.25 -2.11 12.83
C MET A 1 16.38 -2.87 11.84
N SER A 2 15.40 -3.64 12.31
CA SER A 2 14.47 -4.34 11.42
C SER A 2 13.70 -3.31 10.61
N ALA A 3 13.65 -3.48 9.28
CA ALA A 3 12.79 -2.66 8.44
C ALA A 3 11.34 -2.79 8.97
N PRO A 4 10.58 -1.69 9.06
CA PRO A 4 9.20 -1.74 9.50
C PRO A 4 8.45 -2.74 8.63
N THR A 5 7.61 -3.56 9.26
CA THR A 5 6.84 -4.56 8.53
C THR A 5 5.88 -3.84 7.55
N LYS A 6 5.50 -4.51 6.45
CA LYS A 6 4.57 -3.91 5.48
C LYS A 6 3.27 -3.43 6.14
N GLN A 7 2.86 -4.09 7.22
CA GLN A 7 1.70 -3.75 8.02
C GLN A 7 1.90 -2.47 8.83
N GLU A 8 3.07 -2.27 9.43
CA GLU A 8 3.42 -1.00 10.10
C GLU A 8 3.55 0.17 9.11
N MET A 9 4.08 -0.09 7.90
CA MET A 9 4.10 0.92 6.84
C MET A 9 2.68 1.33 6.42
N LEU A 10 1.76 0.36 6.33
CA LEU A 10 0.37 0.61 5.99
C LEU A 10 -0.30 1.50 7.05
N ASP A 11 -0.12 1.17 8.33
CA ASP A 11 -0.68 1.92 9.46
C ASP A 11 -0.13 3.36 9.52
N ALA A 12 1.18 3.53 9.30
CA ALA A 12 1.80 4.85 9.22
C ALA A 12 1.23 5.71 8.09
N ILE A 13 0.97 5.11 6.92
CA ILE A 13 0.36 5.79 5.77
C ILE A 13 -1.11 6.14 6.07
N GLU A 14 -1.89 5.23 6.63
CA GLU A 14 -3.28 5.49 7.00
C GLU A 14 -3.39 6.60 8.06
N THR A 15 -2.49 6.60 9.05
CA THR A 15 -2.37 7.67 10.04
C THR A 15 -2.03 9.01 9.40
N ALA A 16 -1.08 9.04 8.47
CA ALA A 16 -0.74 10.28 7.76
C ALA A 16 -1.89 10.79 6.90
N ILE A 17 -2.59 9.92 6.16
CA ILE A 17 -3.77 10.31 5.35
C ILE A 17 -4.86 10.91 6.24
N ASN A 18 -5.16 10.26 7.38
CA ASN A 18 -6.17 10.74 8.32
C ASN A 18 -5.76 12.07 8.93
N GLY A 19 -4.51 12.19 9.40
CA GLY A 19 -4.00 13.43 9.98
C GLY A 19 -4.02 14.59 8.98
N LEU A 20 -3.54 14.38 7.75
CA LEU A 20 -3.58 15.38 6.69
C LEU A 20 -5.01 15.78 6.33
N SER A 21 -5.95 14.83 6.34
CA SER A 21 -7.38 15.10 6.09
C SER A 21 -8.06 15.84 7.25
N SER A 22 -7.61 15.62 8.50
CA SER A 22 -8.07 16.32 9.70
C SER A 22 -7.47 17.72 9.87
N GLY A 23 -6.54 18.14 9.01
CA GLY A 23 -5.95 19.49 9.04
C GLY A 23 -4.49 19.56 9.48
N VAL A 24 -3.79 18.42 9.59
CA VAL A 24 -2.33 18.43 9.76
C VAL A 24 -1.68 18.93 8.48
N LYS A 25 -0.69 19.83 8.60
CA LYS A 25 -0.04 20.47 7.45
C LYS A 25 0.89 19.52 6.69
N SER A 26 1.59 18.65 7.41
CA SER A 26 2.58 17.73 6.83
C SER A 26 2.91 16.59 7.79
N TYR A 27 3.23 15.41 7.25
CA TYR A 27 3.76 14.26 7.97
C TYR A 27 5.12 13.86 7.41
N THR A 28 6.02 13.35 8.24
CA THR A 28 7.29 12.79 7.74
C THR A 28 7.22 11.27 7.78
N ILE A 29 7.19 10.64 6.61
CA ILE A 29 7.19 9.18 6.47
C ILE A 29 8.52 8.77 5.83
N ASN A 30 9.27 7.92 6.51
CA ASN A 30 10.54 7.35 5.99
C ASN A 30 11.53 8.42 5.48
N GLY A 31 11.61 9.56 6.19
CA GLY A 31 12.49 10.69 5.83
C GLY A 31 11.97 11.60 4.70
N ARG A 32 10.78 11.35 4.17
CA ARG A 32 10.11 12.23 3.19
C ARG A 32 8.95 12.97 3.85
N THR A 33 8.88 14.28 3.63
CA THR A 33 7.74 15.10 4.06
C THR A 33 6.60 14.96 3.06
N MET A 34 5.45 14.51 3.55
CA MET A 34 4.20 14.32 2.85
C MET A 34 3.22 15.41 3.27
N THR A 35 2.57 16.04 2.31
CA THR A 35 1.61 17.13 2.54
C THR A 35 0.24 16.73 2.01
N TYR A 36 -0.75 17.62 2.17
CA TYR A 36 -2.09 17.40 1.64
C TYR A 36 -2.10 17.08 0.13
N ARG A 37 -1.15 17.61 -0.64
CA ARG A 37 -1.04 17.35 -2.09
C ARG A 37 -0.65 15.90 -2.39
N ASP A 38 0.10 15.28 -1.48
CA ASP A 38 0.62 13.92 -1.61
C ASP A 38 -0.38 12.87 -1.09
N ILE A 39 -1.58 13.27 -0.65
CA ILE A 39 -2.62 12.33 -0.19
C ILE A 39 -2.99 11.32 -1.28
N ALA A 40 -3.00 11.74 -2.55
CA ALA A 40 -3.27 10.85 -3.67
C ALA A 40 -2.20 9.75 -3.78
N ASP A 41 -0.92 10.14 -3.71
CA ASP A 41 0.22 9.21 -3.71
C ASP A 41 0.19 8.28 -2.49
N LEU A 42 -0.09 8.82 -1.30
CA LEU A 42 -0.23 8.03 -0.07
C LEU A 42 -1.32 6.96 -0.20
N LYS A 43 -2.47 7.30 -0.79
CA LYS A 43 -3.55 6.33 -1.07
C LYS A 43 -3.09 5.25 -2.04
N GLN A 44 -2.38 5.61 -3.11
CA GLN A 44 -1.83 4.62 -4.04
C GLN A 44 -0.81 3.69 -3.36
N MET A 45 0.09 4.23 -2.53
CA MET A 45 1.04 3.42 -1.76
C MET A 45 0.33 2.46 -0.80
N ARG A 46 -0.71 2.93 -0.11
CA ARG A 46 -1.56 2.10 0.74
C ARG A 46 -2.22 0.96 -0.03
N ASP A 47 -2.80 1.24 -1.19
CA ASP A 47 -3.49 0.24 -2.00
C ASP A 47 -2.51 -0.79 -2.58
N GLN A 48 -1.30 -0.36 -2.97
CA GLN A 48 -0.23 -1.27 -3.39
C GLN A 48 0.24 -2.15 -2.22
N LEU A 49 0.46 -1.57 -1.04
CA LEU A 49 0.83 -2.32 0.17
C LEU A 49 -0.26 -3.32 0.57
N LYS A 50 -1.54 -2.94 0.53
CA LYS A 50 -2.67 -3.86 0.75
C LYS A 50 -2.70 -4.99 -0.26
N LYS A 51 -2.38 -4.72 -1.53
CA LYS A 51 -2.30 -5.73 -2.58
C LYS A 51 -1.13 -6.69 -2.37
N GLU A 52 0.01 -6.21 -1.89
CA GLU A 52 1.17 -7.05 -1.56
C GLU A 52 1.03 -7.83 -0.25
N LEU A 53 0.27 -7.31 0.72
CA LEU A 53 -0.08 -7.98 1.96
C LEU A 53 -1.20 -9.00 1.77
N SER A 54 -2.15 -8.70 0.88
CA SER A 54 -3.13 -9.70 0.46
C SER A 54 -2.35 -10.81 -0.22
N PRO A 55 -2.41 -12.05 0.29
CA PRO A 55 -1.83 -13.16 -0.45
C PRO A 55 -2.52 -13.13 -1.81
N THR A 56 -1.74 -12.93 -2.87
CA THR A 56 -2.19 -13.14 -4.23
C THR A 56 -2.84 -14.51 -4.22
N ILE A 57 -4.17 -14.55 -4.21
CA ILE A 57 -4.90 -15.71 -4.68
C ILE A 57 -4.53 -15.72 -6.15
N ASP A 58 -3.41 -16.40 -6.43
CA ASP A 58 -2.95 -16.76 -7.74
C ASP A 58 -4.19 -17.17 -8.50
N ARG A 59 -4.55 -16.30 -9.43
CA ARG A 59 -5.64 -16.54 -10.35
C ARG A 59 -5.22 -17.80 -11.07
N THR A 60 -5.85 -18.91 -10.69
CA THR A 60 -5.58 -20.27 -11.15
C THR A 60 -5.56 -20.24 -12.67
N THR A 61 -4.36 -20.12 -13.24
CA THR A 61 -4.14 -20.39 -14.65
C THR A 61 -4.15 -21.90 -14.73
N TYR A 62 -5.36 -22.47 -14.75
CA TYR A 62 -5.54 -23.84 -15.21
C TYR A 62 -5.00 -23.87 -16.63
N ALA A 63 -3.82 -24.46 -16.81
CA ALA A 63 -3.35 -24.88 -18.11
C ALA A 63 -4.45 -25.79 -18.68
N SER A 64 -5.20 -25.30 -19.65
CA SER A 64 -6.09 -26.14 -20.44
C SER A 64 -5.19 -27.09 -21.23
N PHE A 65 -5.18 -28.36 -20.82
CA PHE A 65 -4.65 -29.43 -21.65
C PHE A 65 -5.48 -29.43 -22.93
N LYS A 66 -4.88 -28.98 -24.03
CA LYS A 66 -5.45 -29.23 -25.35
C LYS A 66 -5.47 -30.74 -25.54
N ASP A 67 -6.67 -31.30 -25.53
CA ASP A 67 -6.98 -32.64 -26.03
C ASP A 67 -6.30 -32.82 -27.40
N PRO A 68 -5.34 -33.76 -27.57
CA PRO A 68 -4.91 -34.16 -28.90
C PRO A 68 -5.95 -35.14 -29.45
N SER A 69 -6.75 -34.66 -30.40
CA SER A 69 -7.58 -35.51 -31.28
C SER A 69 -6.71 -36.31 -32.24
#